data_AF-A0A0R0CS76-F1
#
_entry.id   AF-A0A0R0CS76-F1
#
_cell.length_a   1.000
_cell.length_b   1.000
_cell.length_c   1.000
_cell.angle_alpha   90.00
_cell.angle_beta   90.00
_cell.angle_gamma   90.00
#
_symmetry.space_group_name_H-M   'P 1'
#
loop_
_entity.id
_entity.type
_entity.pdbx_description
1 polymer ?
#
loop_
_entity_poly.entity_id
_entity_poly.type
_entity_poly.pdbx_seq_one_letter_code
_entity_poly.pdbx_strand_id
1 'polypeptide(L)'
;MAEAGADDAAGGQIDLAALIARVPLGYREVLYQGRRYGLSRTDFNAGNSSKIYAEALDGGDHVSLNYYRLGQRQWLRPCEMSDAKVVDFLIHHQPIN
;
A
#
# COMPACT_ATOMS: atom_id res chain seq x y z
N MET A 1 3.58 21.38 -8.16
CA MET A 1 3.91 19.93 -8.03
C MET A 1 3.96 19.65 -6.54
N ALA A 2 2.89 19.07 -5.98
CA ALA A 2 2.79 18.88 -4.53
C ALA A 2 3.61 17.66 -4.12
N GLU A 3 4.66 17.89 -3.33
CA GLU A 3 5.35 16.86 -2.58
C GLU A 3 4.48 16.55 -1.36
N ALA A 4 3.83 15.39 -1.35
CA ALA A 4 3.29 14.85 -0.12
C ALA A 4 4.49 14.34 0.67
N GLY A 5 5.03 15.19 1.55
CA GLY A 5 5.87 14.74 2.64
C GLY A 5 4.97 13.98 3.62
N ALA A 6 5.11 12.66 3.65
CA ALA A 6 4.62 11.87 4.76
C ALA A 6 5.56 12.10 5.95
N ASP A 7 5.52 13.30 6.53
CA ASP A 7 6.23 13.65 7.76
C ASP A 7 5.24 13.61 8.93
N ASP A 8 5.37 12.51 9.68
CA ASP A 8 5.09 12.29 11.10
C ASP A 8 3.86 12.96 11.77
N ALA A 9 2.81 12.14 11.93
CA ALA A 9 2.06 12.12 13.18
C ALA A 9 2.52 10.90 14.01
N ALA A 10 3.27 11.17 15.07
CA ALA A 10 3.66 10.26 16.17
C ALA A 10 4.78 9.22 15.92
N GLY A 11 6.04 9.66 15.87
CA GLY A 11 7.13 9.09 16.67
C GLY A 11 7.68 7.71 16.30
N GLY A 12 7.35 7.21 15.11
CA GLY A 12 7.92 6.00 14.54
C GLY A 12 8.01 6.15 13.04
N GLN A 13 9.21 6.37 12.51
CA GLN A 13 9.43 6.51 11.08
C GLN A 13 8.92 5.25 10.37
N ILE A 14 7.86 5.38 9.58
CA ILE A 14 7.26 4.27 8.84
C ILE A 14 8.23 3.85 7.73
N ASP A 15 8.72 2.61 7.78
CA ASP A 15 9.51 2.04 6.70
C ASP A 15 8.58 1.58 5.57
N LEU A 16 8.34 2.48 4.62
CA LEU A 16 7.47 2.22 3.49
C LEU A 16 7.98 1.08 2.61
N ALA A 17 9.30 0.94 2.43
CA ALA A 17 9.86 -0.15 1.64
C ALA A 17 9.54 -1.51 2.29
N ALA A 18 9.62 -1.61 3.62
CA ALA A 18 9.24 -2.81 4.35
C ALA A 18 7.74 -3.12 4.22
N LEU A 19 6.87 -2.10 4.28
CA LEU A 19 5.43 -2.28 4.09
C LEU A 19 5.09 -2.77 2.68
N ILE A 20 5.70 -2.20 1.64
CA ILE A 20 5.50 -2.65 0.26
C ILE A 20 6.00 -4.08 0.08
N ALA A 21 7.15 -4.43 0.68
CA ALA A 21 7.73 -5.78 0.61
C ALA A 21 6.86 -6.86 1.26
N ARG A 22 6.04 -6.52 2.28
CA ARG A 22 5.08 -7.44 2.89
C ARG A 22 3.97 -7.87 1.93
N VAL A 23 3.67 -7.06 0.91
CA VAL A 23 2.68 -7.42 -0.11
C VAL A 23 3.35 -8.31 -1.16
N PRO A 24 2.95 -9.60 -1.26
CA PRO A 24 3.52 -10.51 -2.23
C PRO A 24 3.15 -10.11 -3.67
N LEU A 25 4.02 -10.46 -4.62
CA LEU A 25 3.74 -10.23 -6.05
C LEU A 25 2.54 -11.05 -6.52
N GLY A 26 1.74 -10.45 -7.40
CA GLY A 26 0.51 -11.03 -7.93
C GLY A 26 -0.66 -10.88 -6.98
N TYR A 27 -1.69 -11.70 -7.19
CA TYR A 27 -2.95 -11.67 -6.42
C TYR A 27 -2.90 -12.59 -5.20
N ARG A 28 -3.42 -12.14 -4.06
CA ARG A 28 -3.68 -12.91 -2.84
C ARG A 28 -4.90 -12.37 -2.13
N GLU A 29 -5.51 -13.18 -1.27
CA GLU A 29 -6.58 -12.72 -0.39
C GLU A 29 -6.05 -12.38 1.00
N VAL A 30 -6.54 -11.28 1.57
CA VAL A 30 -6.14 -10.77 2.87
C VAL A 30 -7.35 -10.35 3.68
N LEU A 31 -7.22 -10.32 5.01
CA LEU A 31 -8.18 -9.71 5.91
C LEU A 31 -7.71 -8.31 6.29
N TYR A 32 -8.65 -7.36 6.30
CA TYR A 32 -8.45 -6.03 6.82
C TYR A 32 -9.76 -5.53 7.43
N GLN A 33 -9.69 -5.05 8.68
CA GLN A 33 -10.85 -4.60 9.46
C GLN A 33 -12.04 -5.59 9.45
N GLY A 34 -11.74 -6.90 9.51
CA GLY A 34 -12.74 -7.96 9.51
C GLY A 34 -13.37 -8.26 8.14
N ARG A 35 -12.93 -7.62 7.06
CA ARG A 35 -13.40 -7.85 5.68
C ARG A 35 -12.32 -8.53 4.85
N ARG A 36 -12.74 -9.38 3.90
CA ARG A 36 -11.84 -10.04 2.94
C ARG A 36 -11.59 -9.12 1.76
N TYR A 37 -10.33 -8.96 1.38
CA TYR A 37 -9.91 -8.20 0.22
C TYR A 37 -9.14 -9.09 -0.74
N GLY A 38 -9.37 -8.90 -2.04
CA GLY A 38 -8.45 -9.32 -3.09
C GLY A 38 -7.35 -8.29 -3.22
N LEU A 39 -6.13 -8.63 -2.77
CA LEU A 39 -4.94 -7.78 -2.80
C LEU A 39 -4.03 -8.19 -3.95
N SER A 40 -3.59 -7.21 -4.75
CA SER A 40 -2.70 -7.42 -5.87
C SER A 40 -1.53 -6.44 -5.84
N ARG A 41 -0.33 -6.93 -6.14
CA ARG A 41 0.86 -6.10 -6.38
C ARG A 41 1.49 -6.45 -7.72
N THR A 42 1.81 -5.40 -8.47
CA THR A 42 2.59 -5.50 -9.71
C THR A 42 3.77 -4.54 -9.63
N ASP A 43 4.96 -5.06 -9.89
CA ASP A 43 6.19 -4.27 -9.95
C ASP A 43 6.52 -3.88 -11.38
N PHE A 44 7.10 -2.70 -11.53
CA PHE A 44 7.53 -2.09 -12.78
C PHE A 44 8.95 -1.54 -12.61
N ASN A 45 9.59 -1.13 -13.72
CA ASN A 45 10.88 -0.45 -13.71
C ASN A 45 11.96 -1.20 -12.89
N ALA A 46 12.03 -2.53 -13.09
CA ALA A 46 12.93 -3.42 -12.35
C ALA A 46 12.77 -3.34 -10.81
N GLY A 47 11.54 -3.19 -10.32
CA GLY A 47 11.23 -3.11 -8.89
C GLY A 47 11.38 -1.71 -8.28
N ASN A 48 11.61 -0.68 -9.11
CA ASN A 48 11.68 0.71 -8.63
C ASN A 48 10.32 1.40 -8.55
N SER A 49 9.27 0.76 -9.04
CA SER A 49 7.90 1.20 -8.78
C SER A 49 6.96 0.02 -8.65
N SER A 50 5.97 0.15 -7.79
CA SER A 50 4.97 -0.89 -7.53
C SER A 50 3.58 -0.28 -7.57
N LYS A 51 2.64 -0.94 -8.24
CA LYS A 51 1.21 -0.66 -8.11
C LYS A 51 0.62 -1.68 -7.15
N ILE A 52 -0.12 -1.20 -6.16
CA ILE A 52 -0.88 -2.06 -5.24
C ILE A 52 -2.35 -1.68 -5.36
N TYR A 53 -3.19 -2.71 -5.50
CA TYR A 53 -4.63 -2.57 -5.54
C TYR A 53 -5.26 -3.65 -4.66
N ALA A 54 -6.13 -3.23 -3.76
CA ALA A 54 -6.95 -4.10 -2.94
C ALA A 54 -8.42 -3.73 -3.11
N GLU A 55 -9.29 -4.71 -3.29
CA GLU A 55 -10.73 -4.52 -3.35
C GLU A 55 -11.41 -5.46 -2.37
N ALA A 56 -12.34 -4.96 -1.59
CA ALA A 56 -13.14 -5.80 -0.72
C ALA A 56 -13.95 -6.78 -1.58
N LEU A 57 -13.96 -8.06 -1.22
CA LEU A 57 -14.65 -9.10 -2.01
C LEU A 57 -16.18 -8.94 -1.99
N ASP A 58 -16.70 -8.07 -1.12
CA ASP A 58 -18.10 -7.66 -1.08
C ASP A 58 -18.39 -6.39 -1.91
N GLY A 59 -17.37 -5.83 -2.59
CA GLY A 59 -17.45 -4.64 -3.44
C GLY A 59 -17.63 -3.32 -2.68
N GLY A 60 -17.60 -3.32 -1.35
CA GLY A 60 -17.96 -2.15 -0.54
C GLY A 60 -16.79 -1.23 -0.19
N ASP A 61 -15.56 -1.58 -0.56
CA ASP A 61 -14.37 -0.77 -0.30
C ASP A 61 -13.21 -1.13 -1.23
N HIS A 62 -12.27 -0.19 -1.42
CA HIS A 62 -11.03 -0.44 -2.12
C HIS A 62 -9.88 0.42 -1.58
N VAL A 63 -8.65 -0.05 -1.84
CA VAL A 63 -7.39 0.63 -1.56
C VAL A 63 -6.53 0.58 -2.82
N SER A 64 -6.03 1.72 -3.28
CA SER A 64 -5.25 1.81 -4.52
C SER A 64 -4.13 2.81 -4.36
N LEU A 65 -2.91 2.40 -4.71
CA LEU A 65 -1.72 3.24 -4.60
C LEU A 65 -0.67 2.89 -5.65
N ASN A 66 0.20 3.86 -5.91
CA ASN A 66 1.48 3.66 -6.55
C ASN A 66 2.62 3.99 -5.58
N TYR A 67 3.63 3.15 -5.58
CA TYR A 67 4.88 3.34 -4.84
C TYR A 67 6.02 3.57 -5.83
N TYR A 68 6.89 4.52 -5.53
CA TYR A 68 8.06 4.85 -6.33
C TYR A 68 9.30 4.93 -5.45
N ARG A 69 10.40 4.39 -5.94
CA ARG A 69 11.73 4.50 -5.33
C ARG A 69 12.71 5.09 -6.35
N LEU A 70 13.29 6.25 -6.04
CA LEU A 70 14.32 6.90 -6.85
C LEU A 70 15.55 7.20 -5.98
N GLY A 71 16.57 6.36 -6.09
CA GLY A 71 17.73 6.42 -5.21
C GLY A 71 17.31 6.20 -3.76
N GLN A 72 17.57 7.19 -2.90
CA GLN A 72 17.17 7.16 -1.49
C GLN A 72 15.75 7.69 -1.23
N ARG A 73 15.11 8.32 -2.22
CA ARG A 73 13.78 8.90 -2.07
C ARG A 73 12.70 7.86 -2.35
N GLN A 74 11.63 7.93 -1.57
CA GLN A 74 10.46 7.08 -1.68
C GLN A 74 9.22 7.94 -1.76
N TRP A 75 8.25 7.57 -2.59
CA TRP A 75 6.95 8.24 -2.65
C TRP A 75 5.83 7.22 -2.63
N LEU A 76 4.83 7.51 -1.81
CA LEU A 76 3.53 6.86 -1.82
C LEU A 76 2.53 7.79 -2.51
N ARG A 77 1.78 7.28 -3.48
CA ARG A 77 0.72 8.04 -4.17
C ARG A 77 -0.58 7.24 -4.18
N PRO A 78 -1.48 7.47 -3.22
CA PRO A 78 -2.83 6.93 -3.27
C PRO A 78 -3.62 7.42 -4.49
N CYS A 79 -4.56 6.61 -4.95
CA CYS A 79 -5.53 7.01 -5.98
C CYS A 79 -6.85 7.34 -5.28
N GLU A 80 -7.28 8.60 -5.30
CA GLU A 80 -8.63 9.02 -4.86
C GLU A 80 -8.96 8.75 -3.37
N MET A 81 -7.94 8.56 -2.52
CA MET A 81 -8.09 8.34 -1.07
C MET A 81 -6.94 8.94 -0.25
N SER A 82 -7.07 8.97 1.08
CA SER A 82 -6.07 9.55 1.98
C SER A 82 -4.85 8.65 2.18
N ASP A 83 -3.68 9.27 2.37
CA ASP A 83 -2.44 8.59 2.75
C ASP A 83 -2.64 7.74 4.00
N ALA A 84 -3.36 8.27 4.99
CA ALA A 84 -3.65 7.57 6.24
C ALA A 84 -4.38 6.23 6.02
N LYS A 85 -5.41 6.19 5.16
CA LYS A 85 -6.13 4.94 4.84
C LYS A 85 -5.21 3.91 4.19
N VAL A 86 -4.38 4.36 3.25
CA VAL A 86 -3.44 3.48 2.55
C VAL A 86 -2.41 2.90 3.50
N VAL A 87 -1.82 3.74 4.35
CA VAL A 87 -0.83 3.33 5.34
C VAL A 87 -1.45 2.38 6.37
N ASP A 88 -2.65 2.70 6.89
CA ASP A 88 -3.39 1.82 7.81
C ASP A 88 -3.60 0.43 7.20
N PHE A 89 -4.06 0.37 5.95
CA PHE A 89 -4.22 -0.87 5.21
C PHE A 89 -2.90 -1.66 5.07
N LEU A 90 -1.81 -0.98 4.67
CA LEU A 90 -0.51 -1.63 4.51
C LEU A 90 0.04 -2.18 5.83
N ILE A 91 -0.22 -1.50 6.95
CA ILE A 91 0.22 -1.95 8.28
C ILE A 91 -0.62 -3.15 8.74
N HIS A 92 -1.94 -3.07 8.60
CA HIS A 92 -2.88 -3.92 9.32
C HIS A 92 -3.51 -5.05 8.49
N HIS A 93 -3.32 -5.12 7.17
CA HIS A 93 -3.77 -6.28 6.40
C HIS A 93 -3.03 -7.56 6.86
N GLN A 94 -3.74 -8.67 6.82
CA GLN A 94 -3.25 -9.98 7.26
C GLN A 94 -3.51 -11.03 6.18
N PRO A 95 -2.59 -11.96 5.93
CA PRO A 95 -2.83 -13.06 5.00
C PRO A 95 -4.00 -13.93 5.47
N ILE A 96 -4.82 -14.39 4.53
CA ILE A 96 -5.80 -15.46 4.78
C ILE A 96 -5.10 -16.79 4.51
N ASN A 97 -5.22 -17.70 5.46
CA ASN A 97 -4.54 -18.99 5.49
C ASN A 97 -5.14 -19.99 4.49
#